data_AF-A0A1J5P565-F1
#
_entry.id   AF-A0A1J5P565-F1
#
_cell.length_a   1.000
_cell.length_b   1.000
_cell.length_c   1.000
_cell.angle_alpha   90.00
_cell.angle_beta   90.00
_cell.angle_gamma   90.00
#
_symmetry.space_group_name_H-M   'P 1'
#
loop_
_entity.id
_entity.type
_entity.pdbx_description
1 polymer ?
#
loop_
_entity_poly.entity_id
_entity_poly.type
_entity_poly.pdbx_seq_one_letter_code
_entity_poly.pdbx_strand_id
1 'polypeptide(L)'
;MVSYRGALALRERLDLPASPQRPCDTCAGKPCLTACPAAALTQTGYDVPACHTFLDSDAGANCLTTGCAVRRACPISQRYARVAEQSAYHMRLFHQ
;
A
#
# COMPACT_ATOMS: atom_id res chain seq x y z
N MET A 1 -1.30 8.23 0.88
CA MET A 1 -0.84 6.88 1.30
C MET A 1 -0.88 6.74 2.81
N VAL A 2 -1.59 5.75 3.37
CA VAL A 2 -1.83 5.63 4.83
C VAL A 2 -1.28 4.32 5.43
N SER A 3 -1.00 4.34 6.73
CA SER A 3 -0.61 3.18 7.54
C SER A 3 -1.30 3.30 8.90
N TYR A 4 -2.12 2.32 9.27
CA TYR A 4 -2.73 2.26 10.60
C TYR A 4 -1.67 1.90 11.64
N ARG A 5 -1.73 2.55 12.81
CA ARG A 5 -0.77 2.33 13.91
C ARG A 5 -1.38 1.64 15.13
N GLY A 6 -2.70 1.49 15.14
CA GLY A 6 -3.43 0.85 16.22
C GLY A 6 -4.91 1.21 16.17
N ALA A 7 -5.63 0.75 17.18
CA ALA A 7 -7.01 1.07 17.45
C ALA A 7 -7.18 1.37 18.94
N LEU A 8 -8.16 2.20 19.29
CA LEU A 8 -8.57 2.46 20.66
C LEU A 8 -9.80 1.63 20.97
N ALA A 9 -9.76 0.88 22.07
CA ALA A 9 -10.91 0.14 22.59
C ALA A 9 -11.48 0.89 23.80
N LEU A 10 -12.77 1.25 23.72
CA LEU A 10 -13.50 1.92 24.79
C LEU A 10 -14.51 0.95 25.40
N ARG A 11 -14.84 1.15 26.67
CA ARG A 11 -15.85 0.32 27.36
C ARG A 11 -17.24 0.65 26.85
N GLU A 12 -17.50 1.91 26.56
CA GLU A 12 -18.76 2.41 26.06
C GLU A 12 -18.82 2.36 24.53
N ARG A 13 -20.00 2.10 24.00
CA ARG A 13 -20.26 2.26 22.56
C ARG A 13 -20.51 3.73 22.27
N LEU A 14 -19.65 4.32 21.44
CA LEU A 14 -19.87 5.66 20.93
C LEU A 14 -20.90 5.63 19.79
N ASP A 15 -21.78 6.62 19.76
CA ASP A 15 -22.58 6.92 18.58
C ASP A 15 -21.68 7.67 17.57
N LEU A 16 -21.36 7.00 16.46
CA LEU A 16 -20.46 7.53 15.43
C LEU A 16 -21.27 7.94 14.21
N PRO A 17 -20.85 8.99 13.49
CA PRO A 17 -21.50 9.36 12.24
C PRO A 17 -21.43 8.20 11.24
N ALA A 18 -22.35 8.21 10.27
CA ALA A 18 -22.33 7.26 9.17
C ALA A 18 -20.98 7.25 8.46
N SER A 19 -20.52 6.06 8.07
CA SER A 19 -19.26 5.94 7.33
C SER A 19 -19.38 6.60 5.96
N PRO A 20 -18.36 7.35 5.51
CA PRO A 20 -18.36 7.92 4.17
C PRO A 20 -18.30 6.80 3.11
N GLN A 21 -18.68 7.14 1.88
CA GLN A 21 -18.56 6.21 0.75
C GLN A 21 -17.11 5.78 0.54
N ARG A 22 -16.92 4.49 0.22
CA ARG A 22 -15.59 3.94 -0.03
C ARG A 22 -15.14 4.41 -1.40
N PRO A 23 -13.99 5.10 -1.51
CA PRO A 23 -13.53 5.64 -2.79
C PRO A 23 -13.17 4.54 -3.82
N CYS A 24 -12.93 3.32 -3.35
CA CYS A 24 -12.65 2.19 -4.23
C CYS A 24 -13.88 1.76 -5.05
N ASP A 25 -15.09 2.09 -4.62
CA ASP A 25 -16.33 1.66 -5.27
C ASP A 25 -16.53 2.38 -6.61
N THR A 26 -16.06 3.62 -6.73
CA THR A 26 -16.13 4.45 -7.95
C THR A 26 -14.78 4.59 -8.67
N CYS A 27 -13.74 3.89 -8.20
CA CYS A 27 -12.41 3.97 -8.77
C CYS A 27 -12.35 3.21 -10.12
N ALA A 28 -12.34 3.97 -11.22
CA ALA A 28 -12.21 3.42 -12.56
C ALA A 28 -10.90 2.61 -12.70
N GLY A 29 -11.01 1.39 -13.24
CA GLY A 29 -9.87 0.51 -13.53
C GLY A 29 -9.16 -0.11 -12.33
N LYS A 30 -9.38 0.38 -11.09
CA LYS A 30 -8.76 -0.12 -9.85
C LYS A 30 -7.27 -0.47 -10.04
N PRO A 31 -6.43 0.50 -10.49
CA PRO A 31 -5.08 0.21 -11.00
C PRO A 31 -4.16 -0.46 -9.98
N CYS A 32 -4.43 -0.30 -8.68
CA CYS A 32 -3.70 -0.98 -7.61
C CYS A 32 -3.81 -2.51 -7.67
N LEU A 33 -4.83 -3.09 -8.30
CA LEU A 33 -5.03 -4.55 -8.35
C LEU A 33 -4.03 -5.27 -9.27
N THR A 34 -3.47 -4.56 -10.26
CA THR A 34 -2.55 -5.14 -11.26
C THR A 34 -1.17 -4.48 -11.26
N ALA A 35 -0.97 -3.44 -10.43
CA ALA A 35 0.28 -2.68 -10.39
C ALA A 35 1.46 -3.39 -9.71
N CYS A 36 1.29 -4.61 -9.18
CA CYS A 36 2.39 -5.34 -8.56
C CYS A 36 3.25 -6.02 -9.65
N PRO A 37 4.50 -5.57 -9.90
CA PRO A 37 5.35 -6.18 -10.92
C PRO A 37 5.74 -7.63 -10.60
N ALA A 38 5.77 -7.98 -9.31
CA ALA A 38 6.06 -9.34 -8.85
C ALA A 38 4.83 -10.26 -8.82
N ALA A 39 3.62 -9.74 -9.12
CA ALA A 39 2.35 -10.42 -8.86
C ALA A 39 2.19 -10.96 -7.41
N ALA A 40 2.96 -10.42 -6.46
CA ALA A 40 3.05 -10.88 -5.08
C ALA A 40 1.86 -10.47 -4.21
N LEU A 41 1.21 -9.35 -4.53
CA LEU A 41 0.05 -8.85 -3.78
C LEU A 41 -1.20 -8.96 -4.65
N THR A 42 -2.08 -9.91 -4.31
CA THR A 42 -3.29 -10.23 -5.08
C THR A 42 -4.53 -10.21 -4.17
N GLN A 43 -5.69 -10.60 -4.72
CA GLN A 43 -6.90 -10.80 -3.91
C GLN A 43 -6.80 -11.99 -2.95
N THR A 44 -5.95 -12.98 -3.23
CA THR A 44 -5.81 -14.18 -2.40
C THR A 44 -4.86 -13.96 -1.22
N GLY A 45 -3.95 -12.98 -1.32
CA GLY A 45 -3.05 -12.65 -0.23
C GLY A 45 -1.81 -11.88 -0.69
N TYR A 46 -0.84 -11.82 0.23
CA TYR A 46 0.47 -11.22 -0.02
C TYR A 46 1.56 -12.30 0.09
N ASP A 47 2.09 -12.73 -1.06
CA ASP A 47 3.27 -13.56 -1.19
C ASP A 47 4.54 -12.73 -0.91
N VAL A 48 4.87 -12.61 0.37
CA VAL A 48 6.05 -11.87 0.83
C VAL A 48 7.35 -12.47 0.28
N PRO A 49 7.56 -13.80 0.28
CA PRO A 49 8.74 -14.39 -0.35
C PRO A 49 8.93 -13.98 -1.82
N ALA A 50 7.90 -14.08 -2.67
CA ALA A 50 7.99 -13.65 -4.07
C ALA A 50 8.28 -12.16 -4.21
N CYS A 51 7.76 -11.34 -3.29
CA CYS A 51 8.07 -9.92 -3.23
C CYS A 51 9.55 -9.67 -2.92
N HIS A 52 10.15 -10.35 -1.94
CA HIS A 52 11.57 -10.20 -1.61
C HIS A 52 12.46 -10.62 -2.77
N THR A 53 12.19 -11.77 -3.39
CA THR A 53 12.91 -12.24 -4.59
C THR A 53 12.88 -11.21 -5.73
N PHE A 54 11.74 -10.53 -5.94
CA PHE A 54 11.67 -9.45 -6.92
C PHE A 54 12.47 -8.21 -6.50
N LEU A 55 12.46 -7.86 -5.20
CA LEU A 55 13.20 -6.71 -4.66
C LEU A 55 14.72 -6.89 -4.74
N ASP A 56 15.21 -8.13 -4.73
CA ASP A 56 16.63 -8.47 -4.95
C ASP A 56 17.09 -8.23 -6.40
N SER A 57 16.16 -8.02 -7.34
CA SER A 57 16.48 -7.76 -8.76
C SER A 57 16.64 -6.27 -9.08
N ASP A 58 17.29 -5.96 -10.20
CA ASP A 58 17.39 -4.58 -10.71
C ASP A 58 16.01 -3.95 -10.95
N ALA A 59 15.02 -4.74 -11.40
CA ALA A 59 13.64 -4.27 -11.56
C ALA A 59 12.98 -3.91 -10.21
N GLY A 60 13.44 -4.52 -9.12
CA GLY A 60 13.06 -4.24 -7.74
C GLY A 60 13.47 -2.86 -7.25
N ALA A 61 14.54 -2.29 -7.80
CA ALA A 61 15.11 -1.01 -7.35
C ALA A 61 14.10 0.15 -7.38
N ASN A 62 13.17 0.16 -8.34
CA ASN A 62 12.12 1.17 -8.40
C ASN A 62 11.18 1.08 -7.17
N CYS A 63 10.80 -0.13 -6.76
CA CYS A 63 10.00 -0.34 -5.57
C CYS A 63 10.79 0.02 -4.31
N LEU A 64 12.07 -0.32 -4.22
CA LEU A 64 12.94 0.02 -3.09
C LEU A 64 13.13 1.53 -2.91
N THR A 65 13.22 2.30 -3.99
CA THR A 65 13.51 3.75 -3.95
C THR A 65 12.28 4.63 -3.90
N THR A 66 11.17 4.21 -4.51
CA THR A 66 9.96 5.04 -4.60
C THR A 66 8.78 4.50 -3.79
N GLY A 67 8.89 3.28 -3.28
CA GLY A 67 7.82 2.57 -2.57
C GLY A 67 7.06 1.57 -3.45
N CYS A 68 6.35 0.67 -2.78
CA CYS A 68 5.49 -0.34 -3.40
C CYS A 68 4.60 0.24 -4.52
N ALA A 69 4.75 -0.31 -5.73
CA ALA A 69 4.02 0.12 -6.93
C ALA A 69 2.49 0.07 -6.75
N VAL A 70 1.97 -0.94 -6.04
CA VAL A 70 0.53 -1.06 -5.72
C VAL A 70 0.01 0.16 -4.96
N ARG A 71 0.77 0.64 -3.97
CA ARG A 71 0.36 1.80 -3.17
C ARG A 71 0.44 3.11 -3.97
N ARG A 72 1.43 3.23 -4.85
CA ARG A 72 1.61 4.40 -5.75
C ARG A 72 0.60 4.46 -6.89
N ALA A 73 0.08 3.32 -7.33
CA ALA A 73 -0.92 3.24 -8.38
C ALA A 73 -2.29 3.79 -7.96
N CYS A 74 -2.58 3.84 -6.65
CA CYS A 74 -3.84 4.37 -6.15
C CYS A 74 -3.97 5.89 -6.45
N PRO A 75 -5.01 6.34 -7.19
CA PRO A 75 -5.18 7.76 -7.54
C PRO A 75 -5.29 8.69 -6.32
N ILE A 76 -5.86 8.20 -5.21
CA ILE A 76 -5.91 8.96 -3.95
C ILE A 76 -4.51 9.11 -3.35
N SER A 77 -3.69 8.07 -3.42
CA SER A 77 -2.32 8.15 -2.91
C SER A 77 -1.45 9.09 -3.75
N GLN A 78 -1.72 9.26 -5.04
CA GLN A 78 -1.00 10.23 -5.88
C GLN A 78 -1.29 11.68 -5.47
N ARG A 79 -2.51 11.98 -5.01
CA ARG A 79 -2.88 13.31 -4.49
C ARG A 79 -2.25 13.63 -3.13
N TYR A 80 -1.88 12.59 -2.38
CA TYR A 80 -1.28 12.67 -1.03
C TYR A 80 -0.11 11.69 -0.92
N ALA A 81 0.85 11.84 -1.83
CA ALA A 81 2.00 10.96 -1.91
C ALA A 81 2.96 11.21 -0.74
N ARG A 82 3.66 10.16 -0.31
CA ARG A 82 4.82 10.35 0.58
C ARG A 82 5.97 10.89 -0.25
N VAL A 83 6.85 11.67 0.39
CA VAL A 83 8.17 11.96 -0.18
C VAL A 83 8.93 10.65 -0.42
N ALA A 84 9.76 10.62 -1.47
CA ALA A 84 10.39 9.39 -1.94
C ALA A 84 11.27 8.76 -0.85
N GLU A 85 12.00 9.57 -0.09
CA GLU A 85 12.90 9.17 0.98
C GLU A 85 12.16 8.43 2.10
N GLN A 86 10.95 8.89 2.44
CA GLN A 86 10.11 8.21 3.41
C GLN A 86 9.66 6.84 2.87
N SER A 87 9.25 6.76 1.60
CA SER A 87 8.89 5.48 0.99
C SER A 87 10.07 4.51 0.94
N ALA A 88 11.25 5.00 0.55
CA ALA A 88 12.48 4.22 0.51
C ALA A 88 12.87 3.68 1.88
N TYR A 89 12.78 4.51 2.93
CA TYR A 89 13.03 4.07 4.29
C TYR A 89 12.12 2.91 4.71
N HIS A 90 10.82 3.00 4.46
CA HIS A 90 9.89 1.91 4.79
C HIS A 90 10.17 0.63 3.98
N MET A 91 10.57 0.77 2.70
CA MET A 91 10.90 -0.39 1.88
C MET A 91 12.19 -1.07 2.33
N ARG A 92 13.22 -0.31 2.73
CA ARG A 92 14.45 -0.87 3.31
C ARG A 92 14.21 -1.61 4.62
N LEU A 93 13.27 -1.15 5.45
CA LEU A 93 12.90 -1.86 6.67
C LEU A 93 12.05 -3.09 6.42
N PHE A 94 11.21 -3.06 5.37
CA PHE A 94 10.42 -4.22 4.96
C PHE A 94 11.32 -5.32 4.39
N HIS A 95 12.31 -4.95 3.58
CA HIS A 95 13.26 -5.85 2.94
C HIS A 95 14.56 -5.96 3.77
N GLN A 96 14.42 -6.51 4.97
CA GLN A 96 15.52 -6.96 5.84
C GLN A 96 15.50 -8.48 5.99
#